data_AF-A0A336LGS7-F1
#
_entry.id   AF-A0A336LGS7-F1
#
_cell.length_a   1.000
_cell.length_b   1.000
_cell.length_c   1.000
_cell.angle_alpha   90.00
_cell.angle_beta   90.00
_cell.angle_gamma   90.00
#
_symmetry.space_group_name_H-M   'P 1'
#
loop_
_entity.id
_entity.type
_entity.pdbx_description
1 polymer ?
#
loop_
_entity_poly.entity_id
_entity_poly.type
_entity_poly.pdbx_seq_one_letter_code
_entity_poly.pdbx_strand_id
1 'polypeptide(L)'
;MNNQQKTFKFQTFANQMATFDIRKKTLYNIEHKNECFDNENSYFCETIKKWRTLNLTSEFIQIEKDLSNIQNLKQLVFNKEYVCNYLILAFERITDDCLQSFLEWDNNIGRSRSIK
;
A
#
# COMPACT_ATOMS: atom_id res chain seq x y z
N MET A 1 27.99 34.17 -8.08
CA MET A 1 28.50 32.98 -7.35
C MET A 1 27.58 31.81 -7.67
N ASN A 2 28.10 30.78 -8.35
CA ASN A 2 27.32 29.66 -8.87
C ASN A 2 26.91 28.71 -7.74
N ASN A 3 25.61 28.67 -7.41
CA ASN A 3 25.03 27.62 -6.60
C ASN A 3 24.90 26.35 -7.46
N GLN A 4 25.92 25.50 -7.44
CA GLN A 4 25.76 24.10 -7.81
C GLN A 4 24.91 23.43 -6.73
N GLN A 5 23.57 23.55 -6.82
CA GLN A 5 22.67 22.77 -5.98
C GLN A 5 22.80 21.30 -6.40
N LYS A 6 23.63 20.55 -5.66
CA LYS A 6 23.69 19.10 -5.82
C LYS A 6 22.28 18.53 -5.67
N THR A 7 21.83 17.78 -6.67
CA THR A 7 20.51 17.11 -6.70
C THR A 7 20.34 16.15 -5.53
N PHE A 8 21.44 15.52 -5.08
CA PHE A 8 21.45 14.65 -3.91
C PHE A 8 22.27 15.30 -2.79
N LYS A 9 21.68 15.37 -1.59
CA LYS A 9 22.33 15.86 -0.38
C LYS A 9 22.16 14.81 0.71
N PHE A 10 23.25 14.54 1.44
CA PHE A 10 23.16 13.73 2.65
C PHE A 10 22.31 14.46 3.68
N GLN A 11 21.38 13.74 4.29
CA GLN A 11 20.52 14.24 5.36
C GLN A 11 20.58 13.21 6.50
N THR A 12 20.86 13.68 7.71
CA THR A 12 20.81 12.82 8.89
C THR A 12 19.37 12.40 9.17
N PHE A 13 19.20 11.27 9.87
CA PHE A 13 17.87 10.81 10.28
C PHE A 13 17.10 11.89 11.06
N ALA A 14 17.76 12.58 12.00
CA ALA A 14 17.16 13.68 12.76
C ALA A 14 16.65 14.80 11.85
N ASN A 15 17.42 15.18 10.83
CA ASN A 15 17.00 16.19 9.86
C ASN A 15 15.85 15.70 8.98
N GLN A 16 15.81 14.41 8.61
CA GLN A 16 14.69 13.82 7.87
C GLN A 16 13.41 13.87 8.70
N MET A 17 13.49 13.46 9.97
CA MET A 17 12.36 13.48 10.90
C MET A 17 11.83 14.88 11.17
N ALA A 18 12.71 15.87 11.34
CA ALA A 18 12.31 17.27 11.54
C ALA A 18 11.53 17.85 10.34
N THR A 19 11.79 17.35 9.13
CA THR A 19 11.07 17.77 7.91
C THR A 19 9.84 16.92 7.59
N PHE A 20 9.65 15.78 8.28
CA PHE A 20 8.60 14.83 7.97
C PHE A 20 7.30 15.21 8.68
N ASP A 21 6.35 15.77 7.94
CA ASP A 21 5.00 16.07 8.46
C ASP A 21 4.03 14.94 8.12
N ILE A 22 3.75 14.09 9.12
CA ILE A 22 2.77 12.99 9.02
C ILE A 22 1.40 13.53 8.62
N ARG A 23 0.93 14.59 9.29
CA ARG A 23 -0.41 15.14 9.09
C ARG A 23 -0.59 15.62 7.65
N LYS A 24 0.44 16.28 7.11
CA LYS A 24 0.42 16.72 5.71
C LYS A 24 0.31 15.53 4.74
N LYS A 25 1.03 14.45 5.01
CA LYS A 25 1.03 13.24 4.16
C LYS A 25 -0.26 12.42 4.27
N THR A 26 -0.85 12.29 5.45
CA THR A 26 -2.06 11.47 5.64
C THR A 26 -3.37 12.23 5.38
N LEU A 27 -3.44 13.53 5.69
CA LEU A 27 -4.70 14.30 5.59
C LEU A 27 -4.87 15.01 4.25
N TYR A 28 -3.77 15.44 3.61
CA TYR A 28 -3.80 16.09 2.30
C TYR A 28 -3.34 15.13 1.20
N ASN A 29 -3.71 13.86 1.31
CA ASN A 29 -3.51 12.91 0.24
C ASN A 29 -4.26 13.45 -0.99
N ILE A 30 -3.51 13.99 -1.94
CA ILE A 30 -4.04 14.39 -3.24
C ILE A 30 -4.48 13.09 -3.88
N GLU A 31 -5.79 12.94 -4.09
CA GLU A 31 -6.36 11.76 -4.74
C GLU A 31 -5.54 11.44 -5.99
N HIS A 32 -4.87 10.29 -5.96
CA HIS A 32 -4.09 9.87 -7.10
C HIS A 32 -5.04 9.37 -8.19
N LYS A 33 -4.61 9.45 -9.45
CA LYS A 33 -5.39 8.99 -10.61
C LYS A 33 -5.86 7.51 -10.47
N ASN A 34 -5.21 6.76 -9.60
CA ASN A 34 -5.56 5.39 -9.21
C ASN A 34 -6.49 5.34 -7.98
N GLU A 35 -7.23 6.38 -7.62
CA GLU A 35 -8.25 6.37 -6.54
C GLU A 35 -9.67 6.66 -7.06
N CYS A 36 -9.83 6.89 -8.37
CA CYS A 36 -11.10 7.06 -9.05
C CYS A 36 -11.55 5.71 -9.63
N PHE A 37 -12.51 5.05 -8.97
CA PHE A 37 -12.88 3.67 -9.30
C PHE A 37 -14.35 3.52 -9.69
N ASP A 38 -14.61 2.62 -10.66
CA ASP A 38 -15.94 2.06 -10.88
C ASP A 38 -16.40 1.30 -9.62
N ASN A 39 -17.68 1.41 -9.28
CA ASN A 39 -18.31 0.84 -8.07
C ASN A 39 -18.08 -0.68 -7.86
N GLU A 40 -17.57 -1.41 -8.85
CA GLU A 40 -17.30 -2.85 -8.77
C GLU A 40 -15.87 -3.19 -8.30
N ASN A 41 -14.93 -2.23 -8.40
CA ASN A 41 -13.54 -2.43 -8.01
C ASN A 41 -13.32 -2.09 -6.53
N SER A 42 -12.60 -2.96 -5.83
CA SER A 42 -12.18 -2.69 -4.45
C SER A 42 -10.86 -1.94 -4.43
N TYR A 43 -10.75 -0.93 -3.55
CA TYR A 43 -9.48 -0.27 -3.21
C TYR A 43 -8.35 -1.28 -2.95
N PHE A 44 -8.66 -2.39 -2.28
CA PHE A 44 -7.69 -3.46 -2.01
C PHE A 44 -7.17 -4.12 -3.31
N CYS A 45 -8.07 -4.56 -4.20
CA CYS A 45 -7.70 -5.21 -5.45
C CYS A 45 -6.85 -4.30 -6.35
N GLU A 46 -7.16 -3.00 -6.36
CA GLU A 46 -6.40 -1.99 -7.13
C GLU A 46 -5.02 -1.74 -6.53
N THR A 47 -4.91 -1.83 -5.20
CA THR A 47 -3.62 -1.73 -4.53
C THR A 47 -2.74 -2.94 -4.83
N ILE A 48 -3.30 -4.15 -4.95
CA ILE A 48 -2.55 -5.32 -5.43
C ILE A 48 -2.02 -5.07 -6.84
N LYS A 49 -2.87 -4.60 -7.77
CA LYS A 49 -2.46 -4.29 -9.16
C LYS A 49 -1.36 -3.24 -9.21
N LYS A 50 -1.45 -2.18 -8.40
CA LYS A 50 -0.41 -1.15 -8.26
C LYS A 50 0.93 -1.78 -7.87
N TRP A 51 0.92 -2.60 -6.83
CA TRP A 51 2.15 -3.15 -6.29
C TRP A 51 2.75 -4.29 -7.12
N ARG A 52 1.98 -4.96 -7.98
CA ARG A 52 2.49 -5.95 -8.93
C ARG A 52 3.66 -5.45 -9.79
N THR A 53 3.69 -4.17 -10.14
CA THR A 53 4.77 -3.58 -10.94
C THR A 53 5.83 -2.87 -10.10
N LEU A 54 5.54 -2.58 -8.83
CA LEU A 54 6.41 -1.80 -7.94
C LEU A 54 7.18 -2.66 -6.93
N ASN A 55 6.60 -3.79 -6.50
CA ASN A 55 7.20 -4.73 -5.57
C ASN A 55 7.40 -6.07 -6.28
N LEU A 56 8.67 -6.41 -6.51
CA LEU A 56 9.09 -7.62 -7.20
C LEU A 56 9.75 -8.63 -6.25
N THR A 57 9.59 -8.44 -4.94
CA THR A 57 10.11 -9.37 -3.92
C THR A 57 9.39 -10.73 -4.03
N SER A 58 10.10 -11.79 -3.67
CA SER A 58 9.54 -13.15 -3.70
C SER A 58 8.33 -13.32 -2.80
N GLU A 59 8.36 -12.64 -1.66
CA GLU A 59 7.33 -12.62 -0.64
C GLU A 59 6.05 -12.00 -1.20
N PHE A 60 6.17 -10.83 -1.82
CA PHE A 60 5.05 -10.18 -2.47
C PHE A 60 4.41 -11.05 -3.56
N ILE A 61 5.24 -11.63 -4.44
CA ILE A 61 4.77 -12.48 -5.53
C ILE A 61 4.02 -13.71 -4.99
N GLN A 62 4.49 -14.30 -3.89
CA GLN A 62 3.81 -15.43 -3.27
C GLN A 62 2.47 -15.03 -2.68
N ILE A 63 2.43 -13.91 -1.96
CA ILE A 63 1.19 -13.41 -1.34
C ILE A 63 0.15 -13.04 -2.40
N GLU A 64 0.59 -12.38 -3.47
CA GLU A 64 -0.30 -12.07 -4.59
C GLU A 64 -0.90 -13.33 -5.20
N LYS A 65 -0.11 -14.39 -5.38
CA LYS A 65 -0.60 -15.68 -5.89
C LYS A 65 -1.63 -16.29 -4.94
N ASP A 66 -1.39 -16.26 -3.64
CA ASP A 66 -2.30 -16.82 -2.63
C ASP A 66 -3.63 -16.04 -2.53
N LEU A 67 -3.65 -14.79 -3.00
CA LEU A 67 -4.81 -13.91 -3.04
C LEU A 67 -5.43 -13.74 -4.43
N SER A 68 -4.97 -14.48 -5.45
CA SER A 68 -5.39 -14.30 -6.85
C SER A 68 -6.89 -14.52 -7.11
N ASN A 69 -7.57 -15.20 -6.19
CA ASN A 69 -9.01 -15.47 -6.23
C ASN A 69 -9.86 -14.26 -5.82
N ILE A 70 -9.26 -13.20 -5.27
CA ILE A 70 -9.93 -11.98 -4.85
C ILE A 70 -9.69 -10.89 -5.90
N GLN A 71 -10.64 -10.76 -6.83
CA GLN A 71 -10.52 -9.88 -7.99
C GLN A 71 -11.43 -8.66 -7.92
N ASN A 72 -12.52 -8.72 -7.14
CA ASN A 72 -13.49 -7.63 -7.00
C ASN A 72 -14.02 -7.49 -5.57
N LEU A 73 -14.80 -6.41 -5.35
CA LEU A 73 -15.32 -6.08 -4.03
C LEU A 73 -16.22 -7.18 -3.44
N LYS A 74 -17.08 -7.81 -4.25
CA LYS A 74 -18.00 -8.86 -3.78
C LYS A 74 -17.22 -10.06 -3.24
N GLN A 75 -16.18 -10.50 -3.95
CA GLN A 75 -15.30 -11.58 -3.53
C GLN A 75 -14.52 -11.24 -2.26
N LEU A 76 -14.03 -10.00 -2.14
CA LEU A 76 -13.34 -9.53 -0.95
C LEU A 76 -14.27 -9.54 0.27
N VAL A 77 -15.50 -9.05 0.13
CA VAL A 77 -16.47 -9.01 1.23
C VAL A 77 -16.85 -10.43 1.66
N PHE A 78 -17.07 -11.34 0.71
CA PHE A 78 -17.38 -12.73 0.99
C PHE A 78 -16.23 -13.46 1.71
N ASN A 79 -14.98 -13.22 1.31
CA ASN A 79 -13.79 -13.88 1.86
C ASN A 79 -13.05 -13.05 2.92
N LYS A 80 -13.71 -12.06 3.54
CA LYS A 80 -13.06 -11.05 4.38
C LYS A 80 -12.20 -11.66 5.50
N GLU A 81 -12.67 -12.72 6.13
CA GLU A 81 -11.98 -13.36 7.27
C GLU A 81 -10.74 -14.10 6.80
N TYR A 82 -10.85 -14.83 5.68
CA TYR A 82 -9.70 -15.47 5.05
C TYR A 82 -8.61 -14.46 4.72
N VAL A 83 -8.97 -13.35 4.04
CA VAL A 83 -8.00 -12.33 3.63
C VAL A 83 -7.33 -11.68 4.84
N CYS A 84 -8.09 -11.34 5.89
CA CYS A 84 -7.52 -10.73 7.09
C CYS A 84 -6.58 -11.69 7.84
N ASN A 85 -7.01 -12.94 8.05
CA ASN A 85 -6.19 -13.94 8.74
C ASN A 85 -4.92 -14.24 7.95
N TYR A 86 -5.04 -14.36 6.62
CA TYR A 86 -3.89 -14.55 5.75
C TYR A 86 -2.89 -13.39 5.87
N LEU A 87 -3.37 -12.14 5.80
CA LEU A 87 -2.48 -10.97 5.89
C LEU A 87 -1.80 -10.84 7.25
N ILE A 88 -2.48 -11.18 8.34
CA ILE A 88 -1.88 -11.22 9.69
C ILE A 88 -0.73 -12.23 9.71
N LEU A 89 -0.94 -13.45 9.20
CA LEU A 89 0.09 -14.48 9.15
C LEU A 89 1.25 -14.11 8.21
N ALA A 90 0.94 -13.47 7.09
CA ALA A 90 1.95 -12.99 6.16
C ALA A 90 2.80 -11.88 6.78
N PHE A 91 2.22 -11.01 7.62
CA PHE A 91 2.92 -9.91 8.29
C PHE A 91 4.08 -10.40 9.18
N GLU A 92 3.98 -11.59 9.75
CA GLU A 92 5.06 -12.18 10.55
C GLU A 92 6.30 -12.56 9.71
N ARG A 93 6.16 -12.61 8.38
CA ARG A 93 7.17 -13.13 7.45
C ARG A 93 7.66 -12.09 6.44
N ILE A 94 7.04 -10.91 6.37
CA ILE A 94 7.43 -9.89 5.41
C ILE A 94 8.74 -9.21 5.84
N THR A 95 9.54 -8.88 4.85
CA THR A 95 10.75 -8.06 4.98
C THR A 95 10.42 -6.57 4.81
N ASP A 96 11.34 -5.69 5.21
CA ASP A 96 11.18 -4.24 5.11
C ASP A 96 10.85 -3.78 3.68
N ASP A 97 11.39 -4.47 2.67
CA ASP A 97 11.15 -4.19 1.25
C ASP A 97 9.68 -4.44 0.82
N CYS A 98 8.96 -5.29 1.55
CA CYS A 98 7.56 -5.61 1.30
C CYS A 98 6.58 -4.86 2.23
N LEU A 99 7.11 -4.19 3.26
CA LEU A 99 6.32 -3.51 4.28
C LEU A 99 5.43 -2.42 3.69
N GLN A 100 5.95 -1.61 2.76
CA GLN A 100 5.19 -0.50 2.18
C GLN A 100 3.94 -1.00 1.42
N SER A 101 4.05 -2.08 0.64
CA SER A 101 2.89 -2.68 -0.03
C SER A 101 1.85 -3.20 0.96
N PHE A 102 2.30 -3.82 2.05
CA PHE A 102 1.42 -4.37 3.07
C PHE A 102 0.64 -3.31 3.85
N LEU A 103 1.31 -2.22 4.23
CA LEU A 103 0.66 -1.11 4.93
C LEU A 103 -0.44 -0.47 4.08
N GLU A 104 -0.22 -0.35 2.77
CA GLU A 104 -1.25 0.16 1.86
C GLU A 104 -2.41 -0.83 1.69
N TRP A 105 -2.14 -2.13 1.63
CA TRP A 105 -3.18 -3.16 1.57
C TRP A 105 -4.07 -3.16 2.81
N ASP A 106 -3.49 -3.14 4.01
CA ASP A 106 -4.24 -3.12 5.27
C ASP A 106 -5.13 -1.88 5.37
N ASN A 107 -4.59 -0.69 5.06
CA ASN A 107 -5.35 0.56 5.01
C ASN A 107 -6.54 0.48 4.03
N ASN A 108 -6.31 -0.10 2.84
CA ASN A 108 -7.34 -0.19 1.80
C ASN A 108 -8.38 -1.30 2.04
N ILE A 109 -8.08 -2.32 2.83
CA ILE A 109 -9.09 -3.22 3.41
C ILE A 109 -9.99 -2.44 4.37
N GLY A 110 -9.40 -1.63 5.25
CA GLY A 110 -10.14 -0.76 6.18
C GLY A 110 -11.10 0.17 5.43
N ARG A 111 -10.62 0.84 4.37
CA ARG A 111 -11.44 1.71 3.51
C ARG A 111 -12.56 0.97 2.77
N SER A 112 -12.28 -0.25 2.27
CA SER A 112 -13.29 -1.07 1.59
C SER A 112 -14.42 -1.54 2.53
N ARG A 113 -14.24 -1.50 3.86
CA ARG A 113 -15.28 -1.80 4.85
C ARG A 113 -16.23 -0.62 5.11
N SER A 114 -15.76 0.61 4.91
CA SER A 114 -16.53 1.83 5.19
C SER A 114 -17.53 2.22 4.10
N ILE A 115 -17.58 1.47 2.98
CA ILE A 115 -18.53 1.69 1.87
C ILE A 115 -19.83 0.88 2.11
N LYS A 116 -20.35 0.90 3.34
CA LYS A 116 -21.64 0.31 3.70
C LYS A 116 -22.63 1.38 4.06
#